data_AF-A0A954NYM1-F1
#
_entry.id   AF-A0A954NYM1-F1
#
_cell.length_a   1.000
_cell.length_b   1.000
_cell.length_c   1.000
_cell.angle_alpha   90.00
_cell.angle_beta   90.00
_cell.angle_gamma   90.00
#
_symmetry.space_group_name_H-M   'P 1'
#
loop_
_entity.id
_entity.type
_entity.pdbx_description
1 polymer ?
#
loop_
_entity_poly.entity_id
_entity_poly.type
_entity_poly.pdbx_seq_one_letter_code
_entity_poly.pdbx_strand_id
1 'polypeptide(L)' 'MEPIAQQKPASFVDRRSNTDTPNPGVPERRQFQNTYNEERPEVAELARAVDQYKLLHRRRFITFEELYDVIAGLGYHL' A
#
# COMPACT_ATOMS: atom_id res chain seq x y z
N MET A 1 22.06 34.47 -44.08
CA MET A 1 20.87 33.63 -43.79
C MET A 1 21.38 32.22 -43.59
N GLU A 2 21.53 31.79 -42.35
CA GLU A 2 21.99 30.44 -42.00
C GLU A 2 20.87 29.42 -42.27
N PRO A 3 21.19 28.22 -42.79
CA PRO A 3 20.18 27.18 -42.97
C PRO A 3 19.84 26.54 -41.63
N ILE A 4 18.55 26.59 -41.28
CA ILE A 4 17.93 25.91 -40.14
C ILE A 4 18.19 24.41 -40.21
N ALA A 5 18.81 23.85 -39.17
CA ALA A 5 19.11 22.42 -39.08
C ALA A 5 17.82 21.58 -39.21
N GLN A 6 17.84 20.60 -40.12
CA GLN A 6 16.76 19.66 -40.34
C GLN A 6 16.48 18.86 -39.06
N GLN A 7 15.33 19.12 -38.43
CA GLN A 7 14.88 18.38 -37.27
C GLN A 7 14.34 17.01 -37.74
N LYS A 8 15.01 15.92 -37.37
CA LYS A 8 14.59 14.55 -37.66
C LYS A 8 13.16 14.36 -37.11
N PRO A 9 12.19 13.85 -37.89
CA PRO A 9 10.84 13.64 -37.38
C PRO A 9 10.91 12.59 -36.27
N ALA A 10 10.64 13.01 -35.03
CA ALA A 10 10.46 12.07 -33.94
C ALA A 10 9.19 11.27 -34.23
N SER A 11 9.35 9.95 -34.43
CA SER A 11 8.20 9.06 -34.54
C SER A 11 7.37 9.15 -33.27
N PHE A 12 6.05 9.26 -33.40
CA PHE A 12 5.14 9.28 -32.27
C PHE A 12 5.24 7.94 -31.53
N VAL A 13 5.83 7.97 -30.33
CA VAL A 13 5.90 6.79 -29.46
C VAL A 13 4.61 6.72 -28.66
N ASP A 14 3.72 5.81 -29.05
CA ASP A 14 2.51 5.51 -28.28
C ASP A 14 2.90 4.79 -26.98
N ARG A 15 2.86 5.51 -25.85
CA ARG A 15 3.16 4.95 -24.52
C ARG A 15 2.11 3.95 -24.03
N ARG A 16 1.00 3.77 -24.75
CA ARG A 16 -0.06 2.80 -24.44
C ARG A 16 0.13 1.48 -25.16
N SER A 17 1.10 1.38 -26.09
CA SER A 17 1.51 0.08 -26.64
C SER A 17 2.30 -0.66 -25.56
N ASN A 18 1.55 -1.25 -24.64
CA ASN A 18 2.06 -2.14 -23.63
C ASN A 18 2.51 -3.43 -24.33
N THR A 19 3.75 -3.44 -24.83
CA THR A 19 4.47 -4.71 -24.99
C THR A 19 4.79 -5.21 -23.59
N ASP A 20 3.77 -5.79 -22.95
CA ASP A 20 3.90 -6.66 -21.78
C ASP A 20 4.65 -7.91 -22.25
N THR A 21 5.97 -7.79 -22.39
CA THR A 21 6.83 -8.96 -22.28
C THR A 21 6.99 -9.20 -20.78
N PRO A 22 6.34 -10.22 -20.19
CA PRO A 22 6.57 -10.53 -18.79
C PRO A 22 8.05 -10.88 -18.64
N ASN A 23 8.81 -10.01 -17.99
CA ASN A 23 10.22 -10.25 -17.74
C ASN A 23 10.32 -11.41 -16.73
N PRO A 24 10.80 -12.61 -17.13
CA PRO A 24 10.85 -13.75 -16.23
C PRO A 24 12.02 -13.54 -15.27
N GLY A 25 11.76 -12.84 -14.16
CA GLY A 25 12.80 -12.53 -13.17
C GLY A 25 12.58 -11.28 -12.33
N VAL A 26 11.49 -10.53 -12.53
CA VAL A 26 11.11 -9.50 -11.55
C VAL A 26 10.24 -10.18 -10.50
N PRO A 27 10.76 -10.52 -9.30
CA PRO A 27 9.89 -10.91 -8.21
C PRO A 27 8.88 -9.78 -8.01
N GLU A 28 7.60 -10.14 -8.01
CA GLU A 28 6.48 -9.25 -7.78
C GLU A 28 6.83 -8.39 -6.56
N ARG A 29 7.19 -7.13 -6.80
CA ARG A 29 7.48 -6.19 -5.73
C ARG A 29 6.15 -5.93 -5.07
N ARG A 30 5.83 -6.72 -4.03
CA ARG A 30 4.74 -6.43 -3.10
C ARG A 30 5.07 -5.08 -2.47
N GLN A 31 4.66 -4.00 -3.14
CA GLN A 31 4.82 -2.62 -2.69
C GLN A 31 4.06 -2.33 -1.39
N PHE A 32 3.34 -3.31 -0.85
CA PHE A 32 2.57 -3.23 0.38
C PHE A 32 2.81 -4.44 1.29
N GLN A 33 4.05 -4.90 1.45
CA GLN A 33 4.36 -5.67 2.66
C GLN A 33 4.59 -4.68 3.80
N ASN A 34 3.57 -4.50 4.64
CA ASN A 34 3.81 -3.98 5.98
C ASN A 34 4.65 -5.01 6.73
N THR A 35 5.94 -4.75 6.85
CA THR A 35 6.74 -5.32 7.92
C THR A 35 6.25 -4.65 9.19
N TYR A 36 5.19 -5.18 9.81
CA TYR A 36 4.94 -4.84 11.21
C TYR A 36 6.18 -5.34 11.95
N ASN A 37 7.09 -4.41 12.27
CA ASN A 37 8.16 -4.69 13.20
C ASN A 37 7.44 -4.88 14.54
N GLU A 38 7.08 -6.13 14.85
CA GLU A 38 6.43 -6.53 16.10
C GLU A 38 7.43 -6.42 17.27
N GLU A 39 8.16 -5.30 17.37
CA GLU A 39 9.19 -5.03 18.39
C GLU A 39 8.57 -4.84 19.78
N ARG A 40 7.24 -4.69 19.86
CA ARG A 40 6.48 -4.52 21.09
C ARG A 40 5.33 -5.54 21.11
N PRO A 41 5.27 -6.46 22.09
CA PRO A 41 4.20 -7.45 22.18
C PRO A 41 2.81 -6.79 22.35
N GLU A 42 2.77 -5.63 23.01
CA GLU A 42 1.57 -4.82 23.21
C GLU A 42 0.95 -4.36 21.88
N VAL A 43 1.79 -4.04 20.88
CA VAL A 43 1.33 -3.62 19.55
C VAL A 43 0.75 -4.81 18.78
N ALA A 44 1.32 -6.00 18.95
CA ALA A 44 0.79 -7.22 18.34
C ALA A 44 -0.56 -7.62 18.94
N GLU A 45 -0.74 -7.43 20.25
CA GLU A 45 -2.02 -7.65 20.92
C GLU A 45 -3.09 -6.67 20.44
N LEU A 46 -2.75 -5.38 20.34
CA LEU A 46 -3.64 -4.37 19.76
C LEU A 46 -4.03 -4.70 18.32
N ALA A 47 -3.07 -5.09 17.48
CA ALA A 47 -3.33 -5.47 16.10
C ALA A 47 -4.34 -6.63 16.00
N ARG A 48 -4.17 -7.67 16.83
CA ARG A 48 -5.10 -8.81 16.89
C ARG A 48 -6.49 -8.39 17.35
N ALA A 49 -6.60 -7.54 18.36
CA ALA A 49 -7.88 -7.06 18.87
C ALA A 49 -8.62 -6.21 17.81
N VAL A 50 -7.90 -5.34 17.10
CA VAL A 50 -8.46 -4.54 16.00
C VAL A 50 -8.94 -5.44 14.86
N ASP A 51 -8.19 -6.48 14.51
CA ASP A 51 -8.60 -7.40 13.45
C ASP A 51 -9.82 -8.23 13.85
N GLN A 52 -9.92 -8.67 15.11
CA GLN A 52 -11.13 -9.32 15.65
C GLN A 52 -12.34 -8.38 15.60
N TYR A 53 -12.16 -7.12 16.00
CA TYR A 53 -13.21 -6.11 15.94
C TYR A 53 -13.73 -5.92 14.50
N LYS A 54 -12.82 -5.78 13.52
CA LYS A 54 -13.18 -5.66 12.10
C LYS A 54 -13.96 -6.88 11.59
N LEU A 55 -13.59 -8.09 12.02
CA LEU A 55 -14.29 -9.32 11.66
C LEU A 55 -15.71 -9.37 12.21
N LEU A 56 -15.90 -8.99 13.48
CA LEU A 56 -17.21 -8.96 14.14
C LEU A 56 -18.13 -7.93 13.49
N HIS A 57 -17.62 -6.73 13.22
CA HIS A 57 -18.40 -5.62 12.65
C HIS A 57 -18.47 -5.65 11.11
N ARG A 58 -17.84 -6.63 10.46
CA ARG A 58 -17.76 -6.82 9.00
C ARG A 58 -17.44 -5.53 8.22
N ARG A 59 -16.57 -4.70 8.78
CA ARG A 59 -16.24 -3.39 8.23
C ARG A 59 -14.80 -3.35 7.77
N ARG A 60 -14.57 -2.74 6.60
CA ARG A 60 -13.22 -2.60 6.02
C ARG A 60 -12.41 -1.48 6.68
N PHE A 61 -13.07 -0.52 7.30
CA PHE A 61 -12.47 0.64 7.97
C PHE A 61 -13.07 0.83 9.36
N ILE A 62 -12.19 1.01 10.36
CA ILE A 62 -12.53 1.32 11.75
C ILE A 62 -12.51 2.83 11.97
N THR A 63 -13.45 3.38 12.74
CA THR A 63 -13.42 4.79 13.14
C THR A 63 -12.50 5.00 14.35
N PHE A 64 -12.17 6.25 14.67
CA PHE A 64 -11.34 6.56 15.84
C PHE A 64 -12.03 6.20 17.16
N GLU A 65 -13.37 6.29 17.22
CA GLU A 65 -14.17 5.88 18.38
C GLU A 65 -14.11 4.36 18.58
N GLU A 66 -14.29 3.60 17.50
CA GLU A 66 -14.19 2.14 17.54
C GLU A 66 -12.76 1.68 17.91
N LEU A 67 -11.74 2.41 17.46
CA LEU A 67 -10.36 2.14 17.88
C LEU A 67 -10.17 2.40 19.39
N TYR A 68 -10.79 3.46 19.91
CA TYR A 68 -10.77 3.77 21.34
C TYR A 68 -11.44 2.65 22.15
N ASP A 69 -12.59 2.15 21.71
CA ASP A 69 -13.29 1.04 22.37
C ASP A 69 -12.43 -0.23 22.43
N VAL A 70 -11.68 -0.53 21.34
CA VAL A 70 -10.74 -1.66 21.30
C VAL A 70 -9.59 -1.47 22.28
N ILE A 71 -9.00 -0.27 22.34
CA ILE A 71 -7.89 0.06 23.25
C ILE A 71 -8.37 0.02 24.71
N ALA A 72 -9.55 0.59 25.01
CA ALA A 72 -10.16 0.57 26.32
C ALA A 72 -10.51 -0.85 26.77
N GLY A 73 -11.01 -1.71 25.86
CA GLY A 73 -11.29 -3.12 26.11
C GLY A 73 -10.04 -3.96 26.44
N LEU A 74 -8.88 -3.55 25.93
CA LEU A 74 -7.58 -4.16 26.28
C LEU A 74 -7.04 -3.67 27.64
N GLY A 75 -7.72 -2.74 28.32
CA GLY A 75 -7.30 -2.20 29.61
C GLY A 75 -6.18 -1.16 29.52
N TYR A 76 -5.80 -0.75 28.31
CA TYR A 76 -4.92 0.40 28.11
C TYR A 76 -5.74 1.67 28.29
N HIS A 77 -5.78 2.18 29.52
CA HIS A 77 -6.21 3.55 29.76
C HIS A 77 -5.07 4.49 29.37
N LEU A 78 -5.33 5.30 28.35
CA LEU A 78 -4.44 6.37 27.88
C LEU A 78 -4.39 7.53 28.87
#